data_AF-A0AA36BII2-F1
#
_entry.id   AF-A0AA36BII2-F1
#
_cell.length_a   1.000
_cell.length_b   1.000
_cell.length_c   1.000
_cell.angle_alpha   90.00
_cell.angle_beta   90.00
_cell.angle_gamma   90.00
#
_symmetry.space_group_name_H-M   'P 1'
#
loop_
_entity.id
_entity.type
_entity.pdbx_description
1 polymer ?
#
loop_
_entity_poly.entity_id
_entity_poly.type
_entity_poly.pdbx_seq_one_letter_code
_entity_poly.pdbx_strand_id
1 'polypeptide(L)'
;MTADTVQPERKLGLLKGISMIVGIMIGAGIFISPKGVLEASKSVGLTMIVWLGCGVIVMLSSLSYVELGTFITKSGGEFAYILNGLPAVFAFLCSWCTVLITRPSAFAVSSLVFAEYVASPIFDSCGPPVVFVKCLAAAAIILITAINCYSTDFAANIQVVFTIAKITALLIIIIGGFVMMGKGEFYDLPEGFTGSETSGSVIALAFYDGLWAFEGWNSLNYAIEELKNPYRQ
;
A
#
# COMPACT_ATOMS: atom_id res chain seq x y z
N MET A 1 14.25 15.42 -37.12
CA MET A 1 12.97 15.01 -36.49
C MET A 1 13.00 15.50 -35.05
N THR A 2 12.42 16.68 -34.80
CA THR A 2 12.17 17.16 -33.44
C THR A 2 11.04 16.30 -32.90
N ALA A 3 11.33 15.43 -31.94
CA ALA A 3 10.27 14.74 -31.21
C ALA A 3 9.48 15.81 -30.45
N ASP A 4 8.23 16.03 -30.84
CA ASP A 4 7.28 16.80 -30.06
C ASP A 4 7.14 16.09 -28.71
N THR A 5 7.88 16.57 -27.71
CA THR A 5 7.73 16.08 -26.33
C THR A 5 6.38 16.56 -25.84
N VAL A 6 5.40 15.67 -25.91
CA VAL A 6 4.08 15.87 -25.29
C VAL A 6 4.31 16.14 -23.81
N GLN A 7 4.30 17.42 -23.42
CA GLN A 7 4.42 17.79 -22.02
C GLN A 7 3.09 17.48 -21.33
N PRO A 8 3.10 16.77 -20.20
CA PRO A 8 1.87 16.48 -19.47
C PRO A 8 1.19 17.78 -19.03
N GLU A 9 -0.12 17.87 -19.24
CA GLU A 9 -0.89 19.04 -18.80
C GLU A 9 -0.96 19.08 -17.27
N ARG A 10 -0.55 20.22 -16.69
CA ARG A 10 -0.59 20.45 -15.23
C ARG A 10 -2.02 20.54 -14.70
N LYS A 11 -2.65 19.40 -14.46
CA LYS A 11 -4.06 19.27 -14.05
C LYS A 11 -4.24 18.87 -12.58
N LEU A 12 -3.18 18.41 -11.91
CA LEU A 12 -3.22 17.94 -10.53
C LEU A 12 -3.06 19.12 -9.56
N GLY A 13 -4.15 19.52 -8.89
CA GLY A 13 -4.13 20.49 -7.79
C GLY A 13 -3.99 19.82 -6.43
N LEU A 14 -3.77 20.60 -5.37
CA LEU A 14 -3.52 20.09 -4.00
C LEU A 14 -4.56 19.06 -3.54
N LEU A 15 -5.85 19.38 -3.61
CA LEU A 15 -6.91 18.45 -3.18
C LEU A 15 -6.94 17.15 -3.99
N LYS A 16 -6.64 17.21 -5.28
CA LYS A 16 -6.56 16.02 -6.14
C LYS A 16 -5.34 15.18 -5.79
N GLY A 17 -4.20 15.81 -5.50
CA GLY A 17 -2.99 15.15 -5.02
C GLY A 17 -3.19 14.46 -3.67
N ILE A 18 -3.80 15.13 -2.69
CA ILE A 18 -4.13 14.53 -1.39
C ILE A 18 -5.08 13.35 -1.59
N SER A 19 -6.16 13.54 -2.36
CA SER A 19 -7.12 12.47 -2.64
C SER A 19 -6.47 11.27 -3.36
N MET A 20 -5.50 11.52 -4.24
CA MET A 20 -4.75 10.47 -4.93
C MET A 20 -3.86 9.70 -3.95
N ILE A 21 -3.06 10.38 -3.13
CA ILE A 21 -2.19 9.73 -2.13
C ILE A 21 -3.03 8.90 -1.16
N VAL A 22 -4.07 9.49 -0.58
CA VAL A 22 -4.96 8.79 0.37
C VAL A 22 -5.62 7.58 -0.31
N GLY A 23 -6.09 7.75 -1.56
CA GLY A 23 -6.72 6.69 -2.32
C GLY A 23 -5.79 5.52 -2.66
N ILE A 24 -4.50 5.79 -2.86
CA ILE A 24 -3.47 4.78 -3.15
C ILE A 24 -2.99 4.11 -1.86
N MET A 25 -2.64 4.89 -0.83
CA MET A 25 -2.10 4.36 0.44
C MET A 25 -3.13 3.55 1.22
N ILE A 26 -4.40 3.96 1.24
CA ILE A 26 -5.46 3.18 1.90
C ILE A 26 -5.83 2.02 0.98
N GLY A 27 -5.11 0.90 1.12
CA GLY A 27 -5.27 -0.29 0.30
C GLY A 27 -5.83 -1.50 1.06
N ALA A 28 -5.64 -2.68 0.46
CA ALA A 28 -5.94 -3.96 1.10
C ALA A 28 -5.04 -4.19 2.35
N GLY A 29 -3.89 -3.51 2.40
CA GLY A 29 -2.91 -3.49 3.50
C GLY A 29 -3.49 -3.63 4.90
N ILE A 30 -4.38 -2.70 5.23
CA ILE A 30 -4.99 -2.58 6.56
C ILE A 30 -5.88 -3.77 6.94
N PHE A 31 -6.34 -4.57 5.98
CA PHE A 31 -7.14 -5.76 6.26
C PHE A 31 -6.28 -7.01 6.53
N ILE A 32 -4.97 -6.97 6.27
CA ILE A 32 -4.11 -8.17 6.39
C ILE A 32 -2.98 -7.92 7.40
N SER A 33 -2.31 -6.78 7.30
CA SER A 33 -1.19 -6.42 8.17
C SER A 33 -1.50 -6.51 9.66
N PRO A 34 -2.70 -6.17 10.18
CA PRO A 34 -2.95 -6.27 11.62
C PRO A 34 -2.68 -7.65 12.21
N LYS A 35 -2.97 -8.72 11.46
CA LYS A 35 -2.70 -10.09 11.92
C LYS A 35 -1.20 -10.36 12.06
N GLY A 36 -0.42 -10.04 11.01
CA GLY A 36 1.04 -10.23 11.03
C GLY A 36 1.74 -9.38 12.09
N VAL A 37 1.35 -8.10 12.20
CA VAL A 37 1.89 -7.19 13.21
C VAL A 37 1.59 -7.69 14.63
N LEU A 38 0.37 -8.18 14.89
CA LEU A 38 -0.02 -8.71 16.20
C LEU A 38 0.68 -10.03 16.53
N GLU A 39 0.79 -10.96 15.57
CA GLU A 39 1.51 -12.23 15.75
C GLU A 39 3.00 -12.00 16.07
N ALA A 40 3.63 -11.02 15.42
CA ALA A 40 5.01 -10.65 15.68
C ALA A 40 5.18 -9.84 16.98
N SER A 41 4.25 -8.95 17.31
CA SER A 41 4.33 -8.09 18.50
C SER A 41 3.90 -8.79 19.79
N LYS A 42 3.05 -9.82 19.68
CA LYS A 42 2.46 -10.62 20.77
C LYS A 42 1.63 -9.85 21.81
N SER A 43 1.49 -8.53 21.65
CA SER A 43 0.69 -7.69 22.53
C SER A 43 0.01 -6.55 21.76
N VAL A 44 -1.15 -6.11 22.24
CA VAL A 44 -1.97 -5.06 21.59
C VAL A 44 -1.27 -3.69 21.68
N GLY A 45 -0.67 -3.39 22.83
CA GLY A 45 0.04 -2.14 23.09
C GLY A 45 1.28 -1.99 22.20
N LEU A 46 2.09 -3.05 22.05
CA LEU A 46 3.24 -3.01 21.15
C LEU A 46 2.79 -2.92 19.68
N THR A 47 1.71 -3.61 19.31
CA THR A 47 1.10 -3.49 17.97
C THR A 47 0.78 -2.04 17.63
N MET A 48 0.14 -1.30 18.55
CA MET A 48 -0.17 0.13 18.35
C MET A 48 1.10 1.00 18.21
N ILE A 49 2.15 0.71 18.98
CA ILE A 49 3.45 1.39 18.86
C ILE A 49 4.08 1.13 17.48
N VAL A 50 4.04 -0.11 16.98
CA VAL A 50 4.56 -0.46 15.65
C VAL A 50 3.80 0.30 14.56
N TRP A 51 2.47 0.37 14.63
CA TRP A 51 1.65 1.15 13.69
C TRP A 51 2.02 2.63 13.70
N LEU A 52 2.16 3.23 14.89
CA LEU A 52 2.59 4.62 15.02
C LEU A 52 4.00 4.83 14.46
N GLY A 53 4.93 3.92 14.75
CA GLY A 53 6.29 3.94 14.24
C GLY A 53 6.34 3.86 12.71
N CYS A 54 5.55 2.98 12.10
CA CYS A 54 5.43 2.89 10.64
C CYS A 54 4.95 4.21 10.04
N GLY A 55 3.93 4.84 10.64
CA GLY A 55 3.43 6.15 10.21
C GLY A 55 4.49 7.25 10.28
N VAL A 56 5.30 7.29 11.34
CA VAL A 56 6.40 8.25 11.49
C VAL A 56 7.50 7.99 10.45
N ILE A 57 7.90 6.74 10.24
CA ILE A 57 8.91 6.37 9.23
C ILE A 57 8.45 6.81 7.84
N VAL A 58 7.20 6.53 7.48
CA VAL A 58 6.63 6.89 6.17
C VAL A 58 6.51 8.41 6.02
N MET A 59 6.12 9.12 7.08
CA MET A 59 6.10 10.59 7.08
C MET A 59 7.50 11.15 6.78
N LEU A 60 8.52 10.73 7.53
CA LEU A 60 9.90 11.19 7.32
C LEU A 60 10.42 10.81 5.93
N SER A 61 10.16 9.59 5.48
CA SER A 61 10.54 9.12 4.13
C SER A 61 9.89 9.97 3.04
N SER A 62 8.59 10.28 3.19
CA SER A 62 7.85 11.10 2.23
C SER A 62 8.38 12.52 2.15
N LEU A 63 8.79 13.13 3.27
CA LEU A 63 9.34 14.49 3.30
C LEU A 63 10.68 14.56 2.56
N SER A 64 11.60 13.62 2.83
CA SER A 64 12.87 13.53 2.10
C SER A 64 12.64 13.26 0.61
N TYR A 65 11.64 12.45 0.27
CA TYR A 65 11.31 12.12 -1.11
C TYR A 65 10.69 13.30 -1.86
N VAL A 66 9.86 14.11 -1.19
CA VAL A 66 9.31 15.36 -1.74
C VAL A 66 10.42 16.36 -2.03
N GLU A 67 11.42 16.49 -1.15
CA GLU A 67 12.58 17.36 -1.39
C GLU A 67 13.27 17.00 -2.72
N LEU A 68 13.53 15.71 -2.95
CA LEU A 68 14.07 15.22 -4.21
C LEU A 68 13.16 15.54 -5.41
N GLY A 69 11.84 15.37 -5.27
CA GLY A 69 10.88 15.67 -6.34
C GLY A 69 10.74 17.16 -6.68
N THR A 70 11.03 18.05 -5.73
CA THR A 70 11.09 19.49 -6.00
C THR A 70 12.42 19.91 -6.65
N PHE A 71 13.50 19.18 -6.39
CA PHE A 71 14.81 19.41 -7.01
C PHE A 71 14.90 18.83 -8.43
N ILE A 72 14.43 17.60 -8.62
CA ILE A 72 14.43 16.87 -9.91
C ILE A 72 12.98 16.74 -10.38
N THR A 73 12.51 17.74 -11.11
CA THR A 73 11.14 17.80 -11.65
C THR A 73 10.98 17.00 -12.95
N LYS A 74 11.44 15.74 -12.93
CA LYS A 74 11.27 14.79 -14.03
C LYS A 74 10.40 13.63 -13.57
N SER A 75 9.46 13.20 -14.41
CA SER A 75 8.67 12.00 -14.17
C SER A 75 9.57 10.76 -14.13
N GLY A 76 9.21 9.78 -13.29
CA GLY A 76 9.93 8.51 -13.17
C GLY A 76 10.38 8.13 -11.76
N GLY A 77 10.08 8.95 -10.75
CA GLY A 77 10.31 8.60 -9.33
C GLY A 77 11.77 8.25 -9.03
N GLU A 78 12.01 7.12 -8.37
CA GLU A 78 13.34 6.68 -7.93
C GLU A 78 14.32 6.55 -9.10
N PHE A 79 13.84 6.09 -10.26
CA PHE A 79 14.68 5.95 -11.45
C PHE A 79 15.25 7.30 -11.89
N ALA A 80 14.39 8.31 -11.97
CA ALA A 80 14.80 9.66 -12.36
C ALA A 80 15.78 10.25 -11.34
N TYR A 81 15.55 10.02 -10.05
CA TYR A 81 16.42 10.54 -8.99
C TYR A 81 17.81 9.90 -9.01
N ILE A 82 17.86 8.57 -9.11
CA ILE A 82 19.12 7.83 -9.17
C ILE A 82 19.90 8.20 -10.44
N LEU A 83 19.23 8.35 -11.59
CA LEU A 83 19.89 8.68 -12.85
C LEU A 83 20.54 10.07 -12.86
N ASN A 84 20.02 11.03 -12.08
CA ASN A 84 20.63 12.37 -11.99
C ASN A 84 21.82 12.42 -11.01
N GLY A 85 21.85 11.55 -9.99
CA GLY A 85 22.89 11.58 -8.94
C GLY A 85 23.96 10.48 -9.03
N LEU A 86 23.66 9.37 -9.70
CA LEU A 86 24.50 8.16 -9.74
C LEU A 86 24.68 7.65 -11.18
N PRO A 87 25.71 6.80 -11.42
CA PRO A 87 25.90 6.14 -12.71
C PRO A 87 24.64 5.39 -13.19
N ALA A 88 24.40 5.40 -14.49
CA ALA A 88 23.22 4.81 -15.12
C ALA A 88 22.99 3.32 -14.78
N VAL A 89 24.04 2.58 -14.41
CA VAL A 89 23.95 1.19 -13.94
C VAL A 89 23.06 1.07 -12.70
N PHE A 90 23.15 2.01 -11.74
CA PHE A 90 22.32 1.96 -10.54
C PHE A 90 20.85 2.26 -10.83
N ALA A 91 20.58 3.19 -11.75
CA ALA A 91 19.22 3.47 -12.21
C ALA A 91 18.63 2.25 -12.93
N PHE A 92 19.41 1.59 -13.79
CA PHE A 92 19.02 0.34 -14.44
C PHE A 92 18.71 -0.77 -13.44
N LEU A 93 19.58 -0.99 -12.44
CA LEU A 93 19.37 -2.00 -11.40
C LEU A 93 18.11 -1.72 -10.57
N CYS A 94 17.84 -0.45 -10.25
CA CYS A 94 16.63 -0.05 -9.55
C CYS A 94 15.37 -0.40 -10.36
N SER A 95 15.35 -0.06 -11.65
CA SER A 95 14.25 -0.43 -12.55
C SER A 95 14.12 -1.95 -12.72
N TRP A 96 15.24 -2.65 -12.85
CA TRP A 96 15.28 -4.11 -12.97
C TRP A 96 14.64 -4.80 -11.77
N CYS A 97 15.06 -4.44 -10.55
CA CYS A 97 14.47 -4.96 -9.31
C CYS A 97 12.98 -4.60 -9.22
N THR A 98 12.60 -3.38 -9.57
CA THR A 98 11.20 -2.95 -9.47
C THR A 98 10.30 -3.74 -10.42
N VAL A 99 10.70 -3.90 -11.69
CA VAL A 99 9.89 -4.55 -12.72
C VAL A 99 9.82 -6.07 -12.53
N LEU A 100 10.92 -6.71 -12.14
CA LEU A 100 10.98 -8.18 -12.07
C LEU A 100 10.70 -8.76 -10.68
N ILE A 101 10.96 -8.01 -9.61
CA ILE A 101 10.83 -8.51 -8.25
C ILE A 101 9.67 -7.80 -7.55
N THR A 102 9.74 -6.48 -7.39
CA THR A 102 8.82 -5.74 -6.52
C THR A 102 7.39 -5.75 -7.05
N ARG A 103 7.16 -5.35 -8.31
CA ARG A 103 5.81 -5.23 -8.88
C ARG A 103 5.10 -6.59 -9.01
N PRO A 104 5.74 -7.66 -9.53
CA PRO A 104 5.08 -8.97 -9.62
C PRO A 104 4.80 -9.57 -8.25
N SER A 105 5.71 -9.40 -7.27
CA SER A 105 5.51 -9.93 -5.91
C SER A 105 4.32 -9.25 -5.21
N ALA A 106 4.21 -7.92 -5.31
CA ALA A 106 3.08 -7.19 -4.74
C ALA A 106 1.73 -7.65 -5.34
N PHE A 107 1.70 -7.91 -6.65
CA PHE A 107 0.49 -8.40 -7.32
C PHE A 107 0.14 -9.85 -6.93
N ALA A 108 1.16 -10.70 -6.78
CA ALA A 108 0.99 -12.08 -6.33
C ALA A 108 0.49 -12.16 -4.88
N VAL A 109 1.07 -11.39 -3.96
CA VAL A 109 0.64 -11.33 -2.55
C VAL A 109 -0.81 -10.87 -2.46
N SER A 110 -1.16 -9.79 -3.16
CA SER A 110 -2.53 -9.25 -3.16
C SER A 110 -3.55 -10.28 -3.68
N SER A 111 -3.18 -11.04 -4.72
CA SER A 111 -4.04 -12.07 -5.32
C SER A 111 -4.19 -13.30 -4.42
N LEU A 112 -3.13 -13.70 -3.73
CA LEU A 112 -3.16 -14.79 -2.74
C LEU A 112 -4.07 -14.43 -1.57
N VAL A 113 -3.93 -13.20 -1.05
CA VAL A 113 -4.81 -12.70 -0.01
C VAL A 113 -6.26 -12.71 -0.45
N PHE A 114 -6.56 -12.19 -1.65
CA PHE A 114 -7.91 -12.20 -2.18
C PHE A 114 -8.47 -13.63 -2.22
N ALA A 115 -7.68 -14.59 -2.71
CA ALA A 115 -8.08 -15.97 -2.77
C ALA A 115 -8.32 -16.57 -1.37
N GLU A 116 -7.48 -16.25 -0.39
CA GLU A 116 -7.63 -16.70 1.01
C GLU A 116 -8.94 -16.17 1.62
N TYR A 117 -9.24 -14.88 1.41
CA TYR A 117 -10.47 -14.26 1.91
C TYR A 117 -11.73 -14.84 1.26
N VAL A 118 -11.69 -15.16 -0.03
CA VAL A 118 -12.82 -15.80 -0.73
C VAL A 118 -12.97 -17.27 -0.32
N ALA A 119 -11.86 -17.97 -0.09
CA ALA A 119 -11.87 -19.38 0.23
C ALA A 119 -12.18 -19.67 1.71
N SER A 120 -11.80 -18.77 2.63
CA SER A 120 -11.96 -18.99 4.08
C SER A 120 -13.40 -19.37 4.48
N PRO A 121 -14.46 -18.65 4.05
CA PRO A 121 -15.84 -18.99 4.40
C PRO A 121 -16.33 -20.33 3.82
N ILE A 122 -15.67 -20.85 2.77
CA ILE A 122 -16.04 -22.11 2.12
C ILE A 122 -15.45 -23.30 2.89
N PHE A 123 -14.31 -23.09 3.56
CA PHE A 123 -13.52 -24.12 4.24
C PHE A 123 -13.38 -23.85 5.75
N ASP A 124 -14.41 -23.26 6.36
CA ASP A 124 -14.44 -22.76 7.75
C ASP A 124 -13.86 -23.73 8.81
N SER A 125 -13.97 -25.06 8.61
CA SER A 125 -13.58 -26.06 9.60
C SER A 125 -12.16 -26.61 9.43
N CYS A 126 -11.53 -26.46 8.26
CA CYS A 126 -10.28 -27.16 7.92
C CYS A 126 -9.20 -26.25 7.30
N GLY A 127 -9.54 -25.01 6.96
CA GLY A 127 -8.69 -24.12 6.18
C GLY A 127 -8.69 -24.48 4.69
N PRO A 128 -8.57 -23.49 3.79
CA PRO A 128 -8.62 -23.75 2.36
C PRO A 128 -7.37 -24.51 1.89
N PRO A 129 -7.50 -25.53 1.02
CA PRO A 129 -6.35 -26.24 0.47
C PRO A 129 -5.41 -25.29 -0.30
N VAL A 130 -4.10 -25.38 -0.05
CA VAL A 130 -3.10 -24.49 -0.68
C VAL A 130 -3.20 -24.46 -2.21
N VAL A 131 -3.47 -25.61 -2.83
CA VAL A 131 -3.64 -25.70 -4.30
C VAL A 131 -4.86 -24.89 -4.76
N PHE A 132 -5.96 -24.96 -4.03
CA PHE A 132 -7.18 -24.22 -4.34
C PHE A 132 -6.95 -22.70 -4.29
N VAL A 133 -6.32 -22.22 -3.20
CA VAL A 133 -5.97 -20.80 -3.03
C VAL A 133 -5.07 -20.32 -4.16
N LYS A 134 -4.03 -21.08 -4.51
CA LYS A 134 -3.12 -20.73 -5.61
C LYS A 134 -3.81 -20.71 -6.98
N CYS A 135 -4.68 -21.67 -7.27
CA CYS A 135 -5.45 -21.70 -8.51
C CYS A 135 -6.40 -20.50 -8.61
N LEU A 136 -7.10 -20.17 -7.51
CA LEU A 136 -8.00 -19.02 -7.45
C LEU A 136 -7.23 -17.69 -7.59
N ALA A 137 -6.08 -17.55 -6.94
CA ALA A 137 -5.20 -16.39 -7.09
C ALA A 137 -4.70 -16.23 -8.54
N ALA A 138 -4.28 -17.32 -9.17
CA ALA A 138 -3.84 -17.31 -10.58
C ALA A 138 -5.00 -16.93 -11.52
N ALA A 139 -6.20 -17.44 -11.29
CA ALA A 139 -7.39 -17.07 -12.06
C ALA A 139 -7.72 -15.57 -11.89
N ALA A 140 -7.63 -15.03 -10.67
CA ALA A 140 -7.84 -13.61 -10.40
C ALA A 140 -6.81 -12.73 -11.14
N ILE A 141 -5.53 -13.11 -11.13
CA ILE A 141 -4.46 -12.44 -11.90
C ILE A 141 -4.82 -12.39 -13.39
N ILE A 142 -5.12 -13.55 -13.99
CA ILE A 142 -5.46 -13.66 -15.42
C ILE A 142 -6.68 -12.81 -15.76
N LEU A 143 -7.72 -12.85 -14.92
CA LEU A 143 -8.95 -12.07 -15.12
C LEU A 143 -8.67 -10.56 -15.08
N ILE A 144 -7.94 -10.09 -14.06
CA ILE A 144 -7.60 -8.67 -13.92
C ILE A 144 -6.73 -8.22 -15.11
N THR A 145 -5.75 -9.02 -15.51
CA THR A 145 -4.94 -8.74 -16.70
C THR A 145 -5.79 -8.66 -17.95
N ALA A 146 -6.70 -9.61 -18.18
CA ALA A 146 -7.61 -9.61 -19.33
C ALA A 146 -8.52 -8.36 -19.35
N ILE A 147 -9.06 -7.95 -18.21
CA ILE A 147 -9.86 -6.73 -18.06
C ILE A 147 -9.04 -5.49 -18.44
N ASN A 148 -7.81 -5.38 -17.92
CA ASN A 148 -6.92 -4.26 -18.21
C ASN A 148 -6.48 -4.24 -19.68
N CYS A 149 -6.29 -5.40 -20.31
CA CYS A 149 -5.96 -5.50 -21.74
C CYS A 149 -7.16 -5.18 -22.64
N TYR A 150 -8.40 -5.41 -22.19
CA TYR A 150 -9.60 -5.16 -22.97
C TYR A 150 -10.01 -3.68 -22.94
N SER A 151 -10.08 -3.05 -21.76
CA SER A 151 -10.43 -1.64 -21.63
C SER A 151 -9.94 -1.05 -20.31
N THR A 152 -9.07 -0.05 -20.42
CA THR A 152 -8.58 0.73 -19.28
C THR A 152 -9.69 1.56 -18.62
N ASP A 153 -10.64 2.06 -19.39
CA ASP A 153 -11.77 2.84 -18.86
C ASP A 153 -12.72 1.96 -18.03
N PHE A 154 -12.98 0.74 -18.50
CA PHE A 154 -13.77 -0.23 -17.73
C PHE A 154 -13.05 -0.64 -16.44
N ALA A 155 -11.75 -0.90 -16.51
CA ALA A 155 -10.93 -1.19 -15.34
C ALA A 155 -10.95 -0.02 -14.32
N ALA A 156 -10.85 1.22 -14.79
CA ALA A 156 -10.92 2.42 -13.95
C ALA A 156 -12.28 2.53 -13.24
N ASN A 157 -13.40 2.28 -13.94
CA ASN A 157 -14.73 2.28 -13.33
C ASN A 157 -14.86 1.21 -12.23
N ILE A 158 -14.34 0.00 -12.47
CA ILE A 158 -14.31 -1.07 -11.45
C ILE A 158 -13.48 -0.61 -10.23
N GLN A 159 -12.35 0.03 -10.44
CA GLN A 159 -11.48 0.53 -9.36
C GLN A 159 -12.19 1.58 -8.49
N VAL A 160 -13.03 2.43 -9.07
CA VAL A 160 -13.85 3.40 -8.32
C VAL A 160 -14.83 2.67 -7.40
N VAL A 161 -15.52 1.64 -7.89
CA VAL A 161 -16.45 0.84 -7.08
C VAL A 161 -15.73 0.18 -5.92
N PHE A 162 -14.57 -0.45 -6.15
CA PHE A 162 -13.77 -1.04 -5.07
C PHE A 162 -13.25 0.00 -4.08
N THR A 163 -12.95 1.21 -4.55
CA THR A 163 -12.51 2.32 -3.69
C THR A 163 -13.63 2.80 -2.76
N ILE A 164 -14.85 2.88 -3.25
CA ILE A 164 -16.01 3.19 -2.40
C ILE A 164 -16.22 2.07 -1.39
N ALA A 165 -16.22 0.81 -1.84
CA ALA A 165 -16.42 -0.35 -0.97
C ALA A 165 -15.40 -0.43 0.17
N LYS A 166 -14.10 -0.24 -0.12
CA LYS A 166 -13.04 -0.27 0.92
C LYS A 166 -13.20 0.85 1.94
N ILE A 167 -13.57 2.07 1.50
CA ILE A 167 -13.78 3.20 2.42
C ILE A 167 -15.01 2.95 3.30
N THR A 168 -16.10 2.43 2.73
CA THR A 168 -17.29 2.05 3.49
C THR A 168 -16.98 0.99 4.54
N ALA A 169 -16.23 -0.06 4.18
CA ALA A 169 -15.82 -1.10 5.12
C ALA A 169 -14.99 -0.53 6.30
N LEU A 170 -14.05 0.38 6.01
CA LEU A 170 -13.27 1.05 7.06
C LEU A 170 -14.14 1.91 7.97
N LEU A 171 -15.09 2.66 7.42
CA LEU A 171 -16.02 3.46 8.23
C LEU A 171 -16.86 2.57 9.17
N ILE A 172 -17.33 1.42 8.69
CA ILE A 172 -18.07 0.45 9.52
C ILE A 172 -17.19 -0.05 10.67
N ILE A 173 -15.93 -0.42 10.40
CA ILE A 173 -14.98 -0.89 11.43
C ILE A 173 -14.73 0.20 12.48
N ILE A 174 -14.45 1.43 12.04
CA ILE A 174 -14.15 2.56 12.93
C ILE A 174 -15.36 2.89 13.82
N ILE A 175 -16.55 3.06 13.22
CA ILE A 175 -17.77 3.39 13.96
C ILE A 175 -18.16 2.24 14.90
N GLY A 176 -18.07 0.99 14.43
CA GLY A 176 -18.32 -0.19 15.24
C GLY A 176 -17.41 -0.26 16.47
N GLY A 177 -16.11 0.01 16.28
CA GLY A 177 -15.14 0.10 17.37
C GLY A 177 -15.50 1.16 18.41
N PHE A 178 -15.87 2.37 17.98
CA PHE A 178 -16.32 3.42 18.90
C PHE A 178 -17.59 3.05 19.66
N VAL A 179 -18.55 2.39 19.02
CA VAL A 179 -19.78 1.93 19.66
C VAL A 179 -19.49 0.86 20.72
N MET A 180 -18.59 -0.10 20.45
CA MET A 180 -18.18 -1.11 21.43
C MET A 180 -17.45 -0.49 22.63
N MET A 181 -16.53 0.46 22.39
CA MET A 181 -15.87 1.20 23.47
C MET A 181 -16.88 2.00 24.31
N GLY A 182 -17.88 2.62 23.67
CA GLY A 182 -18.97 3.31 24.37
C GLY A 182 -19.85 2.41 25.25
N LYS A 183 -19.88 1.09 24.97
CA LYS A 183 -20.54 0.07 25.79
C LYS A 183 -19.66 -0.46 26.94
N GLY A 184 -18.41 0.00 27.04
CA GLY A 184 -17.45 -0.48 28.04
C GLY A 184 -16.69 -1.74 27.66
N GLU A 185 -16.80 -2.20 26.42
CA GLU A 185 -16.14 -3.41 25.92
C GLU A 185 -14.72 -3.10 25.43
N PHE A 186 -13.78 -2.91 26.37
CA PHE A 186 -12.39 -2.53 26.09
C PHE A 186 -11.44 -3.74 25.87
N TYR A 187 -11.93 -4.82 25.26
CA TYR A 187 -11.22 -6.11 25.07
C TYR A 187 -9.68 -5.97 24.99
N ASP A 188 -8.97 -6.60 25.92
CA ASP A 188 -7.50 -6.67 26.03
C ASP A 188 -6.70 -5.36 26.18
N LEU A 189 -7.35 -4.18 26.22
CA LEU A 189 -6.69 -2.89 26.45
C LEU A 189 -6.07 -2.73 27.86
N PRO A 190 -6.69 -3.22 28.97
CA PRO A 190 -6.14 -3.05 30.32
C PRO A 190 -4.81 -3.77 30.56
N GLU A 191 -4.53 -4.86 29.82
CA GLU A 191 -3.30 -5.64 29.87
C GLU A 191 -2.50 -5.53 28.55
N GLY A 192 -2.64 -4.41 27.85
CA GLY A 192 -2.20 -4.28 26.46
C GLY A 192 -0.74 -4.61 26.17
N PHE A 193 0.16 -4.55 27.16
CA PHE A 193 1.59 -4.85 27.00
C PHE A 193 2.02 -6.21 27.56
N THR A 194 1.11 -6.99 28.14
CA THR A 194 1.42 -8.32 28.68
C THR A 194 1.88 -9.24 27.55
N GLY A 195 3.02 -9.92 27.74
CA GLY A 195 3.56 -10.85 26.75
C GLY A 195 4.22 -10.21 25.53
N SER A 196 4.50 -8.90 25.56
CA SER A 196 5.16 -8.18 24.46
C SER A 196 6.46 -8.85 24.03
N GLU A 197 6.65 -8.97 22.73
CA GLU A 197 7.89 -9.47 22.16
C GLU A 197 9.06 -8.52 22.47
N THR A 198 10.23 -9.09 22.77
CA THR A 198 11.45 -8.32 23.12
C THR A 198 12.56 -8.51 22.09
N SER A 199 12.45 -9.53 21.23
CA SER A 199 13.38 -9.75 20.15
C SER A 199 13.27 -8.68 19.08
N GLY A 200 14.34 -7.89 18.90
CA GLY A 200 14.41 -6.85 17.88
C GLY A 200 14.21 -7.37 16.44
N SER A 201 14.60 -8.62 16.15
CA SER A 201 14.41 -9.21 14.82
C SER A 201 12.94 -9.51 14.52
N VAL A 202 12.17 -9.95 15.53
CA VAL A 202 10.74 -10.24 15.37
C VAL A 202 9.95 -8.92 15.31
N ILE A 203 10.33 -7.93 16.11
CA ILE A 203 9.77 -6.58 16.01
C ILE A 203 10.04 -5.98 14.61
N ALA A 204 11.23 -6.21 14.02
CA ALA A 204 11.52 -5.76 12.66
C ALA A 204 10.59 -6.40 11.61
N LEU A 205 10.18 -7.67 11.80
CA LEU A 205 9.15 -8.29 10.95
C LEU A 205 7.78 -7.62 11.13
N ALA A 206 7.42 -7.23 12.35
CA ALA A 206 6.20 -6.45 12.60
C ALA A 206 6.21 -5.11 11.84
N PHE A 207 7.36 -4.42 11.82
CA PHE A 207 7.54 -3.21 11.00
C PHE A 207 7.45 -3.50 9.50
N TYR A 208 7.97 -4.64 9.03
CA TYR A 208 7.85 -5.03 7.61
C TYR A 208 6.38 -5.17 7.19
N ASP A 209 5.59 -5.91 7.98
CA ASP A 209 4.15 -6.10 7.73
C ASP A 209 3.37 -4.79 7.87
N GLY A 210 3.72 -3.95 8.84
CA GLY A 210 3.11 -2.65 9.04
C GLY A 210 3.39 -1.68 7.90
N LEU A 211 4.65 -1.57 7.45
CA LEU A 211 5.06 -0.70 6.33
C LEU A 211 4.41 -1.10 5.01
N TRP A 212 4.10 -2.39 4.81
CA TRP A 212 3.35 -2.84 3.64
C TRP A 212 1.95 -2.19 3.56
N ALA A 213 1.30 -1.93 4.69
CA ALA A 213 0.01 -1.24 4.70
C ALA A 213 0.08 0.26 4.38
N PHE A 214 1.28 0.86 4.45
CA PHE A 214 1.53 2.26 4.08
C PHE A 214 2.15 2.42 2.69
N GLU A 215 2.27 1.35 1.91
CA GLU A 215 2.85 1.39 0.56
C GLU A 215 2.09 2.37 -0.35
N GLY A 216 2.80 2.95 -1.33
CA GLY A 216 2.23 3.93 -2.26
C GLY A 216 2.37 5.40 -1.85
N TRP A 217 3.01 5.69 -0.72
CA TRP A 217 3.33 7.06 -0.27
C TRP A 217 4.19 7.87 -1.27
N ASN A 218 4.99 7.20 -2.09
CA ASN A 218 5.87 7.77 -3.11
C ASN A 218 5.17 8.08 -4.45
N SER A 219 3.89 7.75 -4.59
CA SER A 219 3.18 7.79 -5.90
C SER A 219 3.08 9.18 -6.52
N LEU A 220 3.00 10.25 -5.71
CA LEU A 220 2.83 11.62 -6.24
C LEU A 220 4.05 12.07 -7.07
N ASN A 221 5.25 11.64 -6.67
CA ASN A 221 6.50 11.98 -7.33
C ASN A 221 6.61 11.37 -8.74
N TYR A 222 5.88 10.29 -9.02
CA TYR A 222 5.77 9.75 -10.37
C TYR A 222 4.92 10.63 -11.29
N ALA A 223 4.01 11.44 -10.73
CA ALA A 223 3.15 12.38 -11.43
C ALA A 223 3.59 13.84 -11.20
N ILE A 224 4.86 14.09 -10.88
CA ILE A 224 5.35 15.41 -10.48
C ILE A 224 5.17 16.46 -11.59
N GLU A 225 5.27 16.05 -12.86
CA GLU A 225 5.11 16.94 -14.02
C GLU A 225 3.65 17.37 -14.25
N GLU A 226 2.67 16.64 -13.68
CA GLU A 226 1.23 16.95 -13.76
C GLU A 226 0.76 17.90 -12.66
N LEU A 227 1.60 18.21 -11.67
CA LEU A 227 1.28 19.12 -10.56
C LEU A 227 1.20 20.58 -11.01
N LYS A 228 0.15 21.28 -10.61
CA LYS A 228 -0.03 22.73 -10.89
C LYS A 228 1.02 23.61 -10.20
N ASN A 229 1.42 23.28 -8.96
CA ASN A 229 2.41 24.02 -8.18
C ASN A 229 3.26 23.03 -7.36
N PRO A 230 4.34 22.45 -7.92
CA PRO A 230 5.19 21.51 -7.19
C PRO A 230 5.93 22.13 -6.00
N TYR A 231 6.08 23.46 -5.97
CA TYR A 231 6.81 24.19 -4.90
C TYR A 231 5.93 24.70 -3.75
N ARG A 232 4.60 24.65 -3.88
CA ARG A 232 3.67 25.16 -2.85
C ARG A 232 3.02 23.95 -2.17
N GLN A 233 3.59 23.61 -1.01
CA GLN A 233 3.10 22.59 -0.07
C GLN A 233 1.74 22.97 0.50
#